data_AF-A0A8T4JFM8-F1
#
_entry.id   AF-A0A8T4JFM8-F1
#
_cell.length_a   1.000
_cell.length_b   1.000
_cell.length_c   1.000
_cell.angle_alpha   90.00
_cell.angle_beta   90.00
_cell.angle_gamma   90.00
#
_symmetry.space_group_name_H-M   'P 1'
#
loop_
_entity.id
_entity.type
_entity.pdbx_description
1 polymer ?
#
loop_
_entity_poly.entity_id
_entity_poly.type
_entity_poly.pdbx_seq_one_letter_code
_entity_poly.pdbx_strand_id
1 'polypeptide(L)'
;MGIDNLVDVAYASKPVLTFDVKEEGRVIASAQLYVMESEKGEYGRIENVFVDPECRGVGIGTVLSKHILEKSRQLGHYKCTLSSSKPNAQRIYENLGFRKHGESYRIDFTTEDSL
;
A
#
# COMPACT_ATOMS: atom_id res chain seq x y z
N MET A 1 -0.26 -38.24 -1.69
CA MET A 1 -1.60 -37.71 -1.37
C MET A 1 -1.86 -36.60 -2.36
N GLY A 2 -2.79 -36.80 -3.29
CA GLY A 2 -3.18 -35.77 -4.27
C GLY A 2 -3.95 -34.66 -3.58
N ILE A 3 -3.66 -33.41 -3.93
CA ILE A 3 -4.40 -32.25 -3.44
C ILE A 3 -5.62 -32.07 -4.34
N ASP A 4 -6.61 -32.96 -4.20
CA ASP A 4 -7.72 -33.08 -5.17
C ASP A 4 -8.90 -32.14 -4.87
N ASN A 5 -8.75 -31.22 -3.90
CA ASN A 5 -9.80 -30.29 -3.45
C ASN A 5 -9.30 -28.83 -3.39
N LEU A 6 -8.87 -28.26 -4.52
CA LEU A 6 -8.70 -26.81 -4.63
C LEU A 6 -10.08 -26.20 -4.98
N VAL A 7 -10.55 -25.23 -4.20
CA VAL A 7 -11.80 -24.51 -4.45
C VAL A 7 -11.49 -23.03 -4.54
N ASP A 8 -11.97 -22.38 -5.61
CA ASP A 8 -11.82 -20.94 -5.78
C ASP A 8 -12.82 -20.19 -4.89
N VAL A 9 -12.29 -19.36 -3.98
CA VAL A 9 -13.09 -18.45 -3.16
C VAL A 9 -12.65 -17.03 -3.47
N ALA A 10 -13.55 -16.23 -4.05
CA ALA A 10 -13.31 -14.83 -4.35
C ALA A 10 -13.79 -13.94 -3.20
N TYR A 11 -12.90 -13.09 -2.70
CA TYR A 11 -13.26 -12.00 -1.78
C TYR A 11 -13.30 -10.69 -2.57
N ALA A 12 -14.37 -9.92 -2.43
CA ALA A 12 -14.48 -8.61 -3.08
C ALA A 12 -13.41 -7.65 -2.55
N SER A 13 -12.90 -6.76 -3.41
CA SER A 13 -12.03 -5.68 -2.97
C SER A 13 -12.80 -4.75 -2.03
N LYS A 14 -12.27 -4.58 -0.81
CA LYS A 14 -12.77 -3.64 0.19
C LYS A 14 -12.45 -2.18 -0.21
N PRO A 15 -13.09 -1.17 0.41
CA PRO A 15 -12.90 0.23 0.02
C PRO A 15 -11.43 0.65 0.01
N VAL A 16 -11.07 1.41 -1.02
CA VAL A 16 -9.81 2.13 -1.10
C VAL A 16 -10.04 3.55 -0.63
N LEU A 17 -9.24 4.02 0.32
CA LEU A 17 -9.20 5.43 0.69
C LEU A 17 -8.05 6.10 -0.05
N THR A 18 -8.35 7.15 -0.82
CA THR A 18 -7.34 7.96 -1.53
C THR A 18 -7.12 9.27 -0.78
N PHE A 19 -5.85 9.63 -0.61
CA PHE A 19 -5.42 10.84 0.07
C PHE A 19 -4.60 11.69 -0.90
N ASP A 20 -5.19 12.77 -1.37
CA ASP A 20 -4.53 13.70 -2.29
C ASP A 20 -4.05 14.96 -1.58
N VAL A 21 -2.86 15.41 -1.93
CA VAL A 21 -2.37 16.75 -1.64
C VAL A 21 -2.52 17.57 -2.91
N LYS A 22 -3.21 18.71 -2.82
CA LYS A 22 -3.48 19.58 -3.96
C LYS A 22 -2.84 20.96 -3.79
N GLU A 23 -2.32 21.50 -4.87
CA GLU A 23 -1.83 22.87 -5.01
C GLU A 23 -2.42 23.45 -6.29
N GLU A 24 -3.02 24.64 -6.21
CA GLU A 24 -3.69 25.30 -7.35
C GLU A 24 -4.70 24.40 -8.12
N GLY A 25 -5.38 23.51 -7.39
CA GLY A 25 -6.34 22.57 -7.98
C GLY A 25 -5.72 21.30 -8.60
N ARG A 26 -4.39 21.22 -8.71
CA ARG A 26 -3.65 20.07 -9.22
C ARG A 26 -3.25 19.14 -8.09
N VAL A 27 -3.36 17.82 -8.29
CA VAL A 27 -2.84 16.82 -7.34
C VAL A 27 -1.32 16.76 -7.48
N ILE A 28 -0.59 17.12 -6.42
CA ILE A 28 0.88 17.11 -6.37
C ILE A 28 1.44 15.93 -5.56
N ALA A 29 0.60 15.24 -4.79
CA ALA A 29 0.93 13.96 -4.17
C ALA A 29 -0.33 13.15 -3.93
N SER A 30 -0.22 11.82 -3.97
CA SER A 30 -1.32 10.91 -3.71
C SER A 30 -0.80 9.64 -3.04
N ALA A 31 -1.67 9.00 -2.28
CA ALA A 31 -1.42 7.68 -1.71
C ALA A 31 -2.75 7.01 -1.39
N GLN A 32 -2.75 5.68 -1.41
CA GLN A 32 -3.95 4.87 -1.21
C GLN A 32 -3.78 3.92 -0.04
N LEU A 33 -4.87 3.75 0.72
CA LEU A 33 -4.99 2.74 1.77
C LEU A 33 -6.05 1.71 1.35
N TYR A 34 -5.61 0.49 1.15
CA TYR A 34 -6.45 -0.67 0.94
C TYR A 34 -6.74 -1.34 2.28
N VAL A 35 -8.00 -1.69 2.53
CA VAL A 35 -8.38 -2.54 3.67
C VAL A 35 -8.24 -3.99 3.25
N MET A 36 -7.43 -4.74 3.99
CA MET A 36 -7.17 -6.15 3.75
C MET A 36 -7.67 -6.97 4.95
N GLU A 37 -7.97 -8.25 4.73
CA GLU A 37 -8.42 -9.16 5.78
C GLU A 37 -7.45 -10.34 5.94
N SER A 38 -7.35 -10.86 7.15
CA SER A 38 -6.57 -12.05 7.50
C SER A 38 -7.22 -12.73 8.70
N GLU A 39 -6.78 -13.94 9.05
CA GLU A 39 -7.26 -14.66 10.24
C GLU A 39 -7.11 -13.85 11.55
N LYS A 40 -6.17 -12.90 11.60
CA LYS A 40 -5.92 -12.04 12.77
C LYS A 40 -6.78 -10.77 12.79
N GLY A 41 -7.60 -10.54 11.77
CA GLY A 41 -8.40 -9.34 11.59
C GLY A 41 -7.99 -8.49 10.39
N GLU A 42 -8.49 -7.26 10.34
CA GLU A 42 -8.24 -6.32 9.24
C GLU A 42 -6.89 -5.60 9.37
N TYR A 43 -6.25 -5.34 8.23
CA TYR A 43 -5.02 -4.58 8.17
C TYR A 43 -4.96 -3.64 6.96
N GLY A 44 -4.15 -2.59 7.08
CA GLY A 44 -3.95 -1.63 6.00
C GLY A 44 -2.86 -2.08 5.03
N ARG A 45 -3.07 -1.93 3.73
CA ARG A 45 -2.00 -1.98 2.72
C ARG A 45 -1.89 -0.64 2.02
N ILE A 46 -0.72 -0.01 2.11
CA ILE A 46 -0.45 1.28 1.49
C ILE A 46 0.11 1.05 0.09
N GLU A 47 -0.54 1.64 -0.91
CA GLU A 47 -0.16 1.52 -2.32
C GLU A 47 -0.19 2.91 -2.99
N ASN A 48 0.35 2.98 -4.21
CA ASN A 48 0.25 4.16 -5.08
C ASN A 48 0.74 5.47 -4.44
N VAL A 49 1.77 5.38 -3.58
CA VAL A 49 2.41 6.55 -2.97
C VAL A 49 3.26 7.28 -4.00
N PHE A 50 2.88 8.51 -4.30
CA PHE A 50 3.55 9.38 -5.27
C PHE A 50 3.63 10.81 -4.76
N VAL A 51 4.73 11.47 -5.10
CA VAL A 51 4.91 12.93 -4.96
C VAL A 51 5.47 13.41 -6.30
N ASP A 52 4.89 14.49 -6.81
CA ASP A 52 5.35 15.17 -8.01
C ASP A 52 6.86 15.45 -7.92
N PRO A 53 7.66 15.10 -8.94
CA PRO A 53 9.09 15.37 -8.97
C PRO A 53 9.50 16.77 -8.52
N GLU A 54 8.76 17.82 -8.92
CA GLU A 54 9.07 19.22 -8.61
C GLU A 54 8.76 19.58 -7.15
N CYS A 55 7.91 18.80 -6.49
CA CYS A 55 7.51 18.99 -5.10
C CYS A 55 8.21 18.02 -4.12
N ARG A 56 9.26 17.31 -4.56
CA ARG A 56 10.03 16.39 -3.70
C ARG A 56 11.02 17.13 -2.80
N GLY A 57 11.52 16.41 -1.79
CA GLY A 57 12.55 16.94 -0.88
C GLY A 57 12.03 17.82 0.26
N VAL A 58 10.77 18.27 0.20
CA VAL A 58 10.16 19.17 1.21
C VAL A 58 9.29 18.45 2.24
N GLY A 59 9.28 17.12 2.26
CA GLY A 59 8.62 16.31 3.30
C GLY A 59 7.18 15.88 3.03
N ILE A 60 6.61 16.18 1.86
CA ILE A 60 5.21 15.81 1.51
C ILE A 60 4.95 14.31 1.69
N GLY A 61 5.84 13.46 1.18
CA GLY A 61 5.67 12.00 1.29
C GLY A 61 5.64 11.50 2.74
N THR A 62 6.39 12.14 3.64
CA THR A 62 6.38 11.84 5.07
C THR A 62 5.06 12.24 5.71
N VAL A 63 4.56 13.44 5.41
CA VAL A 63 3.27 13.93 5.95
C VAL A 63 2.13 13.04 5.48
N LEU A 64 2.09 12.72 4.18
CA LEU A 64 1.07 11.87 3.60
C LEU A 64 1.09 10.45 4.20
N SER A 65 2.28 9.86 4.36
CA SER A 65 2.43 8.54 4.96
C SER A 65 2.02 8.51 6.43
N LYS A 66 2.32 9.57 7.20
CA LYS A 66 1.86 9.72 8.59
C LYS A 66 0.33 9.79 8.66
N HIS A 67 -0.28 10.56 7.78
CA HIS A 67 -1.74 10.69 7.72
C HIS A 67 -2.42 9.35 7.44
N ILE A 68 -1.89 8.58 6.49
CA ILE A 68 -2.42 7.24 6.18
C ILE A 68 -2.24 6.26 7.34
N LEU A 69 -1.08 6.27 8.01
CA LEU A 69 -0.85 5.44 9.19
C LEU A 69 -1.85 5.77 10.31
N GLU A 70 -2.12 7.05 10.53
CA GLU A 70 -3.11 7.50 11.52
C GLU A 70 -4.51 7.05 11.14
N LYS A 71 -4.91 7.22 9.87
CA LYS A 71 -6.21 6.74 9.41
C LYS A 71 -6.34 5.22 9.55
N SER A 72 -5.28 4.48 9.26
CA SER A 72 -5.25 3.02 9.44
C SER A 72 -5.45 2.62 10.91
N ARG A 73 -4.82 3.33 11.85
CA ARG A 73 -5.04 3.11 13.29
C ARG A 73 -6.49 3.40 13.71
N GLN A 74 -7.08 4.48 13.19
CA GLN A 74 -8.47 4.84 13.48
C GLN A 74 -9.48 3.81 12.95
N LEU A 75 -9.14 3.10 11.87
CA LEU A 75 -9.93 1.98 11.35
C LEU A 75 -9.75 0.69 12.17
N GLY A 76 -8.89 0.68 13.20
CA GLY A 76 -8.65 -0.49 14.03
C GLY A 76 -7.75 -1.55 13.38
N HIS A 77 -7.04 -1.20 12.30
CA HIS A 77 -6.13 -2.13 11.63
C HIS A 77 -5.01 -2.57 12.57
N TYR A 78 -4.80 -3.89 12.69
CA TYR A 78 -3.77 -4.42 13.61
C TYR A 78 -2.34 -4.25 13.07
N LYS A 79 -2.18 -3.98 11.77
CA LYS A 79 -0.89 -3.65 11.12
C LYS A 79 -1.09 -2.82 9.85
N CYS A 80 0.01 -2.27 9.34
CA CYS A 80 0.11 -1.75 7.98
C CYS A 80 1.23 -2.45 7.20
N THR A 81 1.04 -2.67 5.91
CA THR A 81 2.07 -3.16 4.99
C THR A 81 2.22 -2.21 3.80
N LEU A 82 3.42 -2.21 3.21
CA LEU A 82 3.73 -1.53 1.95
C LEU A 82 4.93 -2.21 1.30
N SER A 83 5.09 -2.01 0.00
CA SER A 83 6.26 -2.44 -0.76
C SER A 83 6.88 -1.26 -1.48
N SER A 84 8.21 -1.18 -1.48
CA SER A 84 8.94 -0.15 -2.22
C SER A 84 10.29 -0.65 -2.68
N SER A 85 10.60 -0.42 -3.96
CA SER A 85 11.93 -0.60 -4.55
C SER A 85 12.77 0.67 -4.55
N LYS A 86 12.23 1.81 -4.08
CA LYS A 86 12.90 3.12 -4.14
C LYS A 86 13.62 3.41 -2.81
N PRO A 87 14.97 3.55 -2.78
CA PRO A 87 15.72 3.74 -1.52
C PRO A 87 15.32 4.99 -0.73
N ASN A 88 15.02 6.10 -1.41
CA ASN A 88 14.56 7.33 -0.77
C ASN A 88 13.22 7.13 -0.04
N ALA A 89 12.30 6.37 -0.62
CA ALA A 89 11.02 6.03 0.01
C ALA A 89 11.22 5.04 1.16
N GLN A 90 12.10 4.03 1.01
CA GLN A 90 12.45 3.10 2.07
C GLN A 90 12.93 3.82 3.34
N ARG A 91 13.81 4.82 3.21
CA ARG A 91 14.27 5.64 4.34
C ARG A 91 13.13 6.37 5.05
N ILE A 92 12.15 6.90 4.30
CA ILE A 92 10.96 7.52 4.89
C ILE A 92 10.20 6.48 5.73
N TYR A 93 9.96 5.29 5.17
CA TYR A 93 9.20 4.25 5.86
C TYR A 93 9.93 3.72 7.09
N GLU A 94 11.24 3.49 7.03
CA GLU A 94 12.05 3.11 8.19
C GLU A 94 11.97 4.15 9.32
N ASN A 95 12.05 5.45 8.98
CA ASN A 95 11.87 6.54 9.94
C ASN A 95 10.45 6.62 10.55
N LEU A 96 9.45 6.07 9.85
CA LEU A 96 8.07 5.97 10.33
C LEU A 96 7.82 4.68 11.14
N GLY A 97 8.86 3.87 11.36
CA GLY A 97 8.80 2.66 12.17
C GLY A 97 8.46 1.39 11.38
N PHE A 98 8.36 1.46 10.04
CA PHE A 98 8.29 0.25 9.23
C PHE A 98 9.59 -0.54 9.36
N ARG A 99 9.47 -1.87 9.28
CA ARG A 99 10.60 -2.79 9.28
C ARG A 99 10.48 -3.69 8.07
N LYS A 100 11.61 -4.07 7.48
CA LYS A 100 11.64 -5.08 6.42
C LYS A 100 11.05 -6.38 6.95
N HIS A 101 10.14 -6.98 6.21
CA HIS A 101 9.42 -8.18 6.63
C HIS A 101 9.14 -9.06 5.41
N GLY A 102 9.75 -10.25 5.40
CA GLY A 102 9.64 -11.20 4.30
C GLY A 102 10.36 -10.75 3.03
N GLU A 103 10.21 -11.57 2.00
CA GLU A 103 10.71 -11.32 0.65
C GLU A 103 9.52 -11.12 -0.31
N SER A 104 9.74 -10.34 -1.37
CA SER A 104 8.72 -10.11 -2.40
C SER A 104 9.06 -10.95 -3.63
N TYR A 105 8.17 -11.87 -3.98
CA TYR A 105 8.22 -12.63 -5.23
C TYR A 105 7.14 -12.10 -6.18
N ARG A 106 7.47 -11.99 -7.47
CA ARG A 106 6.54 -11.50 -8.51
C ARG A 106 6.63 -12.42 -9.73
N ILE A 107 5.47 -12.76 -10.27
CA ILE A 107 5.30 -13.32 -11.61
C ILE A 107 4.38 -12.37 -12.37
N ASP A 108 4.69 -12.14 -13.64
CA ASP A 108 3.86 -11.35 -14.54
C ASP A 108 3.08 -12.31 -15.42
N PHE A 109 1.77 -12.10 -15.51
CA PHE A 109 0.91 -12.82 -16.45
C PHE A 109 0.63 -11.90 -17.64
N THR A 110 0.75 -12.43 -18.84
CA THR A 110 0.35 -11.76 -20.07
C THR A 110 -1.03 -12.24 -20.48
N THR A 111 -1.78 -11.42 -21.21
CA THR A 111 -3.08 -11.82 -21.77
C THR A 111 -3.00 -13.00 -22.75
N GLU A 112 -1.79 -13.41 -23.15
CA GLU A 112 -1.54 -14.59 -23.99
C GLU A 112 -1.51 -15.90 -23.19
N ASP A 113 -1.32 -15.83 -21.86
CA ASP A 113 -1.30 -17.00 -20.96
C ASP A 113 -2.70 -17.56 -20.65
N SER A 114 -3.74 -17.03 -21.32
CA SER A 114 -5.16 -17.36 -21.12
C SER A 114 -5.77 -18.20 -22.26
N LEU A 115 -4.95 -18.72 -23.19
CA LEU A 115 -5.37 -19.60 -24.30
C LEU A 115 -4.91 -21.05 -24.10
#